data_AF-A0A9E4AAU5-F1
#
_entry.id   AF-A0A9E4AAU5-F1
#
_cell.length_a   1.000
_cell.length_b   1.000
_cell.length_c   1.000
_cell.angle_alpha   90.00
_cell.angle_beta   90.00
_cell.angle_gamma   90.00
#
_symmetry.space_group_name_H-M   'P 1'
#
loop_
_entity.id
_entity.type
_entity.pdbx_description
1 polymer ?
#
loop_
_entity_poly.entity_id
_entity_poly.type
_entity_poly.pdbx_seq_one_letter_code
_entity_poly.pdbx_strand_id
1 'polypeptide(L)'
;MQQHYICNILKIGIYLPFIAVIALLIGCGEKENRDIIEARAAIVRGDYTAAQTAVQRTDAGNKEAQHLKAFLQNRTRTETEGWHQAIVQANAYLETLATDILAISVLEDPDSDDLDQQERLIRTQNSISGFFAVSLAEAVEKRAELLTELVAHPDAAVVQALLAAEKCYQPNARAAVAQLTAKLGSGNTVVELLQQATHHKDPAIQKEAVRLLGAMENPELIQTFEDALTETVNTPEVAYRAIVAL
;
A
#
# COMPACT_ATOMS: atom_id res chain seq x y z
N MET A 1 -3.88 -24.70 62.74
CA MET A 1 -4.12 -24.64 61.28
C MET A 1 -4.65 -23.27 60.77
N GLN A 2 -4.46 -22.15 61.49
CA GLN A 2 -4.91 -20.81 61.02
C GLN A 2 -3.79 -19.82 60.72
N GLN A 3 -2.55 -20.07 61.17
CA GLN A 3 -1.43 -19.14 60.98
C GLN A 3 -0.74 -19.25 59.60
N HIS A 4 -0.83 -20.40 58.92
CA HIS A 4 -0.25 -20.57 57.59
C HIS A 4 -1.08 -19.98 56.45
N TYR A 5 -2.40 -19.78 56.63
CA TYR A 5 -3.26 -19.22 55.60
C TYR A 5 -3.12 -17.68 55.48
N ILE A 6 -2.84 -16.99 56.58
CA ILE A 6 -2.74 -15.52 56.60
C ILE A 6 -1.46 -15.04 55.90
N CYS A 7 -0.38 -15.82 55.96
CA CYS A 7 0.90 -15.42 55.37
C CYS A 7 0.94 -15.55 53.83
N ASN A 8 0.08 -16.39 53.24
CA ASN A 8 -0.02 -16.53 51.77
C ASN A 8 -0.91 -15.47 51.14
N ILE A 9 -1.96 -15.02 51.83
CA ILE A 9 -2.84 -13.95 51.34
C ILE A 9 -2.09 -12.60 51.29
N LEU A 10 -1.20 -12.35 52.26
CA LEU A 10 -0.40 -11.12 52.29
C LEU A 10 0.64 -11.03 51.16
N LYS A 11 1.18 -12.18 50.69
CA LYS A 11 2.10 -12.21 49.53
C LYS A 11 1.35 -11.96 48.22
N ILE A 12 0.17 -12.54 48.05
CA ILE A 12 -0.65 -12.36 46.82
C ILE A 12 -1.13 -10.90 46.68
N GLY A 13 -1.40 -10.21 47.78
CA GLY A 13 -1.79 -8.80 47.78
C GLY A 13 -0.68 -7.82 47.37
N ILE A 14 0.60 -8.22 47.45
CA ILE A 14 1.76 -7.36 47.09
C ILE A 14 2.17 -7.58 45.62
N TYR A 15 1.95 -8.77 45.06
CA TYR A 15 2.25 -9.03 43.63
C TYR A 15 1.17 -8.50 42.67
N LEU A 16 -0.10 -8.41 43.11
CA LEU A 16 -1.19 -7.88 42.28
C LEU A 16 -0.99 -6.42 41.84
N PRO A 17 -0.58 -5.46 42.71
CA PRO A 17 -0.27 -4.11 42.26
C PRO A 17 1.03 -4.04 41.44
N PHE A 18 1.98 -4.96 41.65
CA PHE A 18 3.23 -4.99 40.87
C PHE A 18 3.01 -5.47 39.43
N ILE A 19 2.08 -6.42 39.21
CA ILE A 19 1.66 -6.85 37.86
C ILE A 19 0.86 -5.73 37.16
N ALA A 20 0.05 -4.97 37.88
CA ALA A 20 -0.67 -3.83 37.33
C ALA A 20 0.25 -2.67 36.90
N VAL A 21 1.37 -2.47 37.60
CA VAL A 21 2.40 -1.47 37.22
C VAL A 21 3.26 -1.97 36.05
N ILE A 22 3.56 -3.27 35.96
CA ILE A 22 4.26 -3.84 34.80
C ILE A 22 3.37 -3.81 33.54
N ALA A 23 2.05 -3.96 33.67
CA ALA A 23 1.11 -3.83 32.54
C ALA A 23 0.98 -2.40 32.00
N LEU A 24 1.29 -1.38 32.82
CA LEU A 24 1.38 0.03 32.39
C LEU A 24 2.73 0.38 31.74
N LEU A 25 3.72 -0.52 31.82
CA LEU A 25 5.04 -0.40 31.17
C LEU A 25 5.14 -1.26 29.90
N ILE A 26 4.01 -1.79 29.40
CA ILE A 26 3.95 -2.45 28.09
C ILE A 26 3.86 -1.36 27.02
N GLY A 27 5.03 -0.95 26.55
CA GLY A 27 5.25 -0.19 25.31
C GLY A 27 4.70 1.22 25.32
N CYS A 28 5.58 2.21 25.45
CA CYS A 28 5.31 3.61 25.06
C CYS A 28 5.30 3.80 23.54
N GLY A 29 5.01 2.74 22.76
CA GLY A 29 4.84 2.81 21.31
C GLY A 29 3.46 3.39 20.96
N GLU A 30 3.43 4.27 19.96
CA GLU A 30 2.18 4.81 19.43
C GLU A 30 1.30 3.68 18.89
N LYS A 31 0.14 3.46 19.54
CA LYS A 31 -0.77 2.37 19.17
C LYS A 31 -1.53 2.73 17.90
N GLU A 32 -1.55 1.79 16.97
CA GLU A 32 -2.32 1.90 15.73
C GLU A 32 -3.81 2.14 16.03
N ASN A 33 -4.44 3.03 15.25
CA ASN A 33 -5.84 3.41 15.47
C ASN A 33 -6.77 2.19 15.30
N ARG A 34 -7.58 1.90 16.32
CA ARG A 34 -8.47 0.74 16.35
C ARG A 34 -9.50 0.75 15.23
N ASP A 35 -10.05 1.91 14.89
CA ASP A 35 -11.06 2.04 13.84
C ASP A 35 -10.44 1.80 12.45
N ILE A 36 -9.16 2.15 12.25
CA ILE A 36 -8.41 1.79 11.03
C ILE A 36 -8.23 0.28 10.90
N ILE A 37 -7.86 -0.41 11.99
CA ILE A 37 -7.75 -1.88 12.00
C ILE A 37 -9.10 -2.51 11.64
N GLU A 38 -10.19 -1.99 12.20
CA GLU A 38 -11.55 -2.45 11.90
C GLU A 38 -11.92 -2.22 10.44
N ALA A 39 -11.61 -1.04 9.89
CA ALA A 39 -11.85 -0.69 8.49
C ALA A 39 -11.10 -1.62 7.54
N ARG A 40 -9.80 -1.84 7.77
CA ARG A 40 -8.96 -2.78 6.99
C ARG A 40 -9.57 -4.18 6.98
N ALA A 41 -9.94 -4.68 8.15
CA ALA A 41 -10.51 -6.02 8.29
C ALA A 41 -11.87 -6.15 7.58
N ALA A 42 -12.70 -5.10 7.62
CA ALA A 42 -13.96 -5.05 6.90
C ALA A 42 -13.77 -5.02 5.38
N ILE A 43 -12.82 -4.24 4.87
CA ILE A 43 -12.43 -4.20 3.45
C ILE A 43 -12.00 -5.59 2.96
N VAL A 44 -11.13 -6.28 3.72
CA VAL A 44 -10.67 -7.63 3.35
C VAL A 44 -11.82 -8.63 3.27
N ARG A 45 -12.87 -8.46 4.09
CA ARG A 45 -14.08 -9.30 4.06
C ARG A 45 -15.11 -8.87 3.00
N GLY A 46 -14.89 -7.75 2.31
CA GLY A 46 -15.86 -7.15 1.39
C GLY A 46 -17.06 -6.47 2.10
N ASP A 47 -17.00 -6.29 3.42
CA ASP A 47 -18.04 -5.58 4.18
C ASP A 47 -17.78 -4.06 4.13
N TYR A 48 -18.08 -3.48 2.98
CA TYR A 48 -17.79 -2.07 2.73
C TYR A 48 -18.67 -1.10 3.53
N THR A 49 -19.83 -1.56 4.02
CA THR A 49 -20.68 -0.77 4.92
C THR A 49 -20.01 -0.65 6.29
N ALA A 50 -19.54 -1.77 6.86
CA ALA A 50 -18.78 -1.73 8.11
C ALA A 50 -17.47 -0.94 7.96
N ALA A 51 -16.77 -1.10 6.83
CA ALA A 51 -15.56 -0.32 6.53
C ALA A 51 -15.85 1.18 6.53
N GLN A 52 -16.95 1.62 5.90
CA GLN A 52 -17.35 3.01 5.88
C GLN A 52 -17.68 3.55 7.28
N THR A 53 -18.39 2.78 8.10
CA THR A 53 -18.69 3.15 9.49
C THR A 53 -17.42 3.26 10.34
N ALA A 54 -16.44 2.37 10.16
CA ALA A 54 -15.17 2.42 10.87
C ALA A 54 -14.33 3.64 10.45
N VAL A 55 -14.20 3.89 9.14
CA VAL A 55 -13.50 5.08 8.62
C VAL A 55 -14.14 6.38 9.11
N GLN A 56 -15.47 6.44 9.24
CA GLN A 56 -16.17 7.63 9.76
C GLN A 56 -15.91 7.90 11.25
N ARG A 57 -15.59 6.87 12.04
CA ARG A 57 -15.23 7.02 13.46
C ARG A 57 -13.79 7.50 13.66
N THR A 58 -12.94 7.33 12.64
CA THR A 58 -11.54 7.74 12.72
C THR A 58 -11.42 9.27 12.69
N ASP A 59 -10.44 9.82 13.40
CA ASP A 59 -10.15 11.25 13.40
C ASP A 59 -9.93 11.80 11.99
N ALA A 60 -10.42 13.01 11.73
CA ALA A 60 -10.32 13.65 10.42
C ALA A 60 -8.87 13.86 9.95
N GLY A 61 -7.89 13.84 10.86
CA GLY A 61 -6.47 13.94 10.55
C GLY A 61 -5.80 12.65 10.08
N ASN A 62 -6.45 11.48 10.23
CA ASN A 62 -5.87 10.21 9.84
C ASN A 62 -5.82 10.07 8.31
N LYS A 63 -4.60 10.08 7.75
CA LYS A 63 -4.39 10.08 6.31
C LYS A 63 -4.86 8.79 5.63
N GLU A 64 -4.68 7.64 6.27
CA GLU A 64 -5.20 6.39 5.73
C GLU A 64 -6.72 6.40 5.62
N ALA A 65 -7.43 6.82 6.69
CA ALA A 65 -8.88 6.96 6.66
C ALA A 65 -9.35 7.87 5.52
N GLN A 66 -8.63 8.96 5.23
CA GLN A 66 -8.95 9.85 4.11
C GLN A 66 -8.92 9.12 2.77
N HIS A 67 -7.86 8.35 2.49
CA HIS A 67 -7.74 7.58 1.24
C HIS A 67 -8.76 6.43 1.16
N LEU A 68 -8.94 5.67 2.25
CA LEU A 68 -9.95 4.63 2.31
C LEU A 68 -11.36 5.19 2.08
N LYS A 69 -11.67 6.36 2.65
CA LYS A 69 -12.95 7.05 2.42
C LYS A 69 -13.14 7.41 0.95
N ALA A 70 -12.12 7.97 0.29
CA ALA A 70 -12.19 8.36 -1.11
C ALA A 70 -12.45 7.14 -2.01
N PHE A 71 -11.73 6.04 -1.81
CA PHE A 71 -11.95 4.81 -2.57
C PHE A 71 -13.29 4.14 -2.25
N LEU A 72 -13.75 4.15 -0.99
CA LEU A 72 -15.09 3.66 -0.63
C LEU A 72 -16.20 4.46 -1.36
N GLN A 73 -16.04 5.78 -1.49
CA GLN A 73 -16.97 6.64 -2.23
C GLN A 73 -16.91 6.36 -3.74
N ASN A 74 -15.72 6.34 -4.32
CA ASN A 74 -15.50 6.11 -5.74
C ASN A 74 -15.88 4.70 -6.19
N ARG A 75 -15.83 3.67 -5.33
CA ARG A 75 -16.34 2.32 -5.66
C ARG A 75 -17.82 2.31 -6.06
N THR A 76 -18.57 3.30 -5.59
CA THR A 76 -20.01 3.49 -5.92
C THR A 76 -20.25 4.52 -7.01
N ARG A 77 -19.22 5.28 -7.40
CA ARG A 77 -19.29 6.35 -8.40
C ARG A 77 -18.35 6.04 -9.57
N THR A 78 -18.88 5.97 -10.78
CA THR A 78 -18.06 5.67 -11.96
C THR A 78 -17.44 6.92 -12.60
N GLU A 79 -17.41 8.04 -11.90
CA GLU A 79 -16.90 9.33 -12.38
C GLU A 79 -15.36 9.35 -12.44
N THR A 80 -14.82 9.58 -13.62
CA THR A 80 -13.37 9.50 -13.90
C THR A 80 -12.57 10.52 -13.10
N GLU A 81 -13.04 11.76 -13.00
CA GLU A 81 -12.34 12.82 -12.27
C GLU A 81 -12.22 12.52 -10.77
N GLY A 82 -13.28 11.97 -10.16
CA GLY A 82 -13.26 11.56 -8.76
C GLY A 82 -12.24 10.45 -8.50
N TRP A 83 -12.12 9.50 -9.43
CA TRP A 83 -11.09 8.46 -9.40
C TRP A 83 -9.69 9.05 -9.58
N HIS A 84 -9.46 9.86 -10.62
CA HIS A 84 -8.18 10.49 -10.89
C HIS A 84 -7.67 11.29 -9.68
N GLN A 85 -8.51 12.15 -9.10
CA GLN A 85 -8.16 12.93 -7.92
C GLN A 85 -7.77 12.04 -6.72
N ALA A 86 -8.55 10.98 -6.45
CA ALA A 86 -8.25 10.07 -5.36
C ALA A 86 -6.92 9.32 -5.57
N ILE A 87 -6.64 8.93 -6.81
CA ILE A 87 -5.40 8.24 -7.20
C ILE A 87 -4.19 9.17 -7.03
N VAL A 88 -4.25 10.40 -7.54
CA VAL A 88 -3.17 11.39 -7.40
C VAL A 88 -2.86 11.66 -5.93
N GLN A 89 -3.89 11.85 -5.10
CA GLN A 89 -3.71 12.05 -3.66
C GLN A 89 -3.10 10.82 -2.98
N ALA A 90 -3.55 9.62 -3.35
CA ALA A 90 -3.01 8.39 -2.79
C ALA A 90 -1.54 8.18 -3.18
N ASN A 91 -1.16 8.41 -4.45
CA ASN A 91 0.23 8.31 -4.90
C ASN A 91 1.13 9.26 -4.10
N ALA A 92 0.74 10.53 -3.95
CA ALA A 92 1.52 11.50 -3.18
C ALA A 92 1.75 11.05 -1.73
N TYR A 93 0.74 10.46 -1.08
CA TYR A 93 0.91 9.95 0.28
C TYR A 93 1.71 8.64 0.34
N LEU A 94 1.53 7.75 -0.63
CA LEU A 94 2.30 6.50 -0.75
C LEU A 94 3.80 6.79 -0.95
N GLU A 95 4.16 7.88 -1.63
CA GLU A 95 5.56 8.33 -1.74
C GLU A 95 6.14 8.79 -0.41
N THR A 96 5.36 9.50 0.42
CA THR A 96 5.75 9.84 1.79
C THR A 96 5.97 8.58 2.61
N LEU A 97 5.02 7.64 2.58
CA LEU A 97 5.15 6.36 3.28
C LEU A 97 6.38 5.57 2.82
N ALA A 98 6.67 5.54 1.51
CA ALA A 98 7.85 4.87 0.98
C ALA A 98 9.15 5.50 1.50
N THR A 99 9.18 6.84 1.61
CA THR A 99 10.31 7.57 2.17
C THR A 99 10.51 7.24 3.66
N ASP A 100 9.43 7.23 4.43
CA ASP A 100 9.47 6.93 5.87
C ASP A 100 9.87 5.47 6.13
N ILE A 101 9.35 4.52 5.35
CA ILE A 101 9.72 3.10 5.43
C ILE A 101 11.21 2.91 5.09
N LEU A 102 11.70 3.61 4.07
CA LEU A 102 13.11 3.54 3.67
C LEU A 102 14.01 4.12 4.75
N ALA A 103 13.64 5.26 5.35
CA ALA A 103 14.40 5.89 6.41
C ALA A 103 14.65 4.94 7.60
N ILE A 104 13.66 4.12 7.95
CA ILE A 104 13.81 3.08 8.99
C ILE A 104 14.62 1.88 8.45
N SER A 105 14.39 1.45 7.21
CA SER A 105 15.06 0.28 6.60
C SER A 105 16.57 0.40 6.53
N VAL A 106 17.11 1.62 6.49
CA VAL A 106 18.55 1.88 6.35
C VAL A 106 19.26 2.13 7.68
N LEU A 107 18.54 2.05 8.81
CA LEU A 107 19.16 2.12 10.13
C LEU A 107 20.07 0.90 10.35
N GLU A 108 21.26 1.12 10.91
CA GLU A 108 22.22 0.04 11.17
C GLU A 108 21.76 -0.88 12.31
N ASP A 109 21.06 -0.32 13.32
CA ASP A 109 20.58 -1.03 14.51
C ASP A 109 19.20 -0.46 14.92
N PRO A 110 18.12 -0.77 14.17
CA PRO A 110 16.77 -0.30 14.49
C PRO A 110 16.28 -0.97 15.78
N ASP A 111 15.68 -0.19 16.67
CA ASP A 111 15.10 -0.74 17.90
C ASP A 111 13.70 -1.34 17.65
N SER A 112 13.07 -1.86 18.71
CA SER A 112 11.74 -2.47 18.59
C SER A 112 10.66 -1.47 18.19
N ASP A 113 10.79 -0.20 18.60
CA ASP A 113 9.78 0.82 18.31
C ASP A 113 9.90 1.26 16.83
N ASP A 114 11.12 1.33 16.31
CA ASP A 114 11.41 1.56 14.88
C ASP A 114 10.79 0.46 14.01
N LEU A 115 11.00 -0.80 14.36
CA LEU A 115 10.45 -1.95 13.63
C LEU A 115 8.92 -1.97 13.69
N ASP A 116 8.34 -1.69 14.85
CA ASP A 116 6.89 -1.58 15.02
C ASP A 116 6.32 -0.42 14.18
N GLN A 117 7.02 0.71 14.10
CA GLN A 117 6.64 1.84 13.25
C GLN A 117 6.70 1.46 11.77
N GLN A 118 7.80 0.84 11.34
CA GLN A 118 7.95 0.39 9.96
C GLN A 118 6.83 -0.57 9.56
N GLU A 119 6.49 -1.53 10.43
CA GLU A 119 5.40 -2.46 10.16
C GLU A 119 4.07 -1.73 10.00
N ARG A 120 3.77 -0.74 10.86
CA ARG A 120 2.54 0.07 10.73
C ARG A 120 2.50 0.84 9.41
N LEU A 121 3.62 1.44 8.99
CA LEU A 121 3.72 2.15 7.72
C LEU A 121 3.50 1.20 6.53
N ILE A 122 4.11 0.00 6.56
CA ILE A 122 3.93 -1.03 5.53
C ILE A 122 2.47 -1.49 5.47
N ARG A 123 1.81 -1.75 6.62
CA ARG A 123 0.38 -2.11 6.63
C ARG A 123 -0.49 -0.99 6.06
N THR A 124 -0.14 0.27 6.32
CA THR A 124 -0.84 1.45 5.79
C THR A 124 -0.68 1.54 4.27
N GLN A 125 0.55 1.39 3.77
CA GLN A 125 0.85 1.35 2.33
C GLN A 125 0.01 0.25 1.64
N ASN A 126 0.02 -0.96 2.20
CA ASN A 126 -0.69 -2.11 1.65
C ASN A 126 -2.22 -1.97 1.70
N SER A 127 -2.74 -1.35 2.76
CA SER A 127 -4.16 -1.03 2.90
C SER A 127 -4.62 -0.09 1.78
N ILE A 128 -3.89 1.00 1.55
CA ILE A 128 -4.23 2.01 0.55
C ILE A 128 -4.07 1.45 -0.87
N SER A 129 -2.90 0.91 -1.20
CA SER A 129 -2.61 0.42 -2.56
C SER A 129 -3.43 -0.82 -2.91
N GLY A 130 -3.63 -1.72 -1.95
CA GLY A 130 -4.46 -2.91 -2.12
C GLY A 130 -5.93 -2.58 -2.30
N PHE A 131 -6.47 -1.69 -1.47
CA PHE A 131 -7.87 -1.29 -1.61
C PHE A 131 -8.12 -0.45 -2.86
N PHE A 132 -7.17 0.39 -3.29
CA PHE A 132 -7.20 1.04 -4.60
C PHE A 132 -7.41 0.00 -5.71
N ALA A 133 -6.55 -1.02 -5.79
CA ALA A 133 -6.61 -2.01 -6.87
C ALA A 133 -7.95 -2.77 -6.88
N VAL A 134 -8.39 -3.26 -5.71
CA VAL A 134 -9.66 -3.99 -5.59
C VAL A 134 -10.86 -3.11 -5.96
N SER A 135 -10.91 -1.89 -5.42
CA SER A 135 -12.03 -0.98 -5.66
C SER A 135 -12.08 -0.47 -7.11
N LEU A 136 -10.93 -0.24 -7.74
CA LEU A 136 -10.86 0.12 -9.15
C LEU A 136 -11.27 -1.04 -10.03
N ALA A 137 -10.84 -2.27 -9.74
CA ALA A 137 -11.27 -3.47 -10.48
C ALA A 137 -12.81 -3.61 -10.46
N GLU A 138 -13.43 -3.49 -9.29
CA GLU A 138 -14.90 -3.50 -9.16
C GLU A 138 -15.58 -2.37 -9.95
N ALA A 139 -14.98 -1.18 -9.99
CA ALA A 139 -15.52 -0.05 -10.74
C ALA A 139 -15.40 -0.26 -12.26
N VAL A 140 -14.27 -0.80 -12.72
CA VAL A 140 -14.00 -1.13 -14.13
C VAL A 140 -14.87 -2.30 -14.61
N GLU A 141 -15.23 -3.24 -13.74
CA GLU A 141 -16.21 -4.28 -14.06
C GLU A 141 -17.61 -3.70 -14.33
N LYS A 142 -17.98 -2.60 -13.66
CA LYS A 142 -19.27 -1.90 -13.88
C LYS A 142 -19.21 -0.94 -15.07
N ARG A 143 -18.04 -0.37 -15.37
CA ARG A 143 -17.80 0.58 -16.47
C ARG A 143 -16.39 0.38 -17.02
N ALA A 144 -16.28 -0.40 -18.10
CA ALA A 144 -14.99 -0.75 -18.68
C ALA A 144 -14.21 0.48 -19.17
N GLU A 145 -14.92 1.52 -19.63
CA GLU A 145 -14.34 2.76 -20.17
C GLU A 145 -13.59 3.56 -19.11
N LEU A 146 -13.89 3.36 -17.82
CA LEU A 146 -13.23 4.08 -16.73
C LEU A 146 -11.72 3.92 -16.78
N LEU A 147 -11.20 2.72 -17.04
CA LEU A 147 -9.77 2.48 -17.09
C LEU A 147 -9.12 3.22 -18.27
N THR A 148 -9.74 3.17 -19.45
CA THR A 148 -9.27 3.88 -20.64
C THR A 148 -9.26 5.39 -20.43
N GLU A 149 -10.29 5.92 -19.78
CA GLU A 149 -10.38 7.35 -19.46
C GLU A 149 -9.32 7.77 -18.43
N LEU A 150 -9.07 6.96 -17.41
CA LEU A 150 -7.99 7.21 -16.44
C LEU A 150 -6.61 7.19 -17.09
N VAL A 151 -6.36 6.28 -18.03
CA VAL A 151 -5.12 6.20 -18.80
C VAL A 151 -4.96 7.37 -19.77
N ALA A 152 -6.05 7.99 -20.21
CA ALA A 152 -5.98 9.18 -21.05
C ALA A 152 -5.49 10.43 -20.30
N HIS A 153 -5.42 10.40 -18.96
CA HIS A 153 -4.77 11.47 -18.20
C HIS A 153 -3.23 11.41 -18.40
N PRO A 154 -2.58 12.56 -18.62
CA PRO A 154 -1.17 12.61 -19.02
C PRO A 154 -0.17 12.34 -17.89
N ASP A 155 -0.60 12.21 -16.63
CA ASP A 155 0.26 12.22 -15.45
C ASP A 155 0.63 10.82 -14.90
N ALA A 156 0.37 9.77 -15.68
CA ALA A 156 0.65 8.37 -15.34
C ALA A 156 0.06 7.90 -14.00
N ALA A 157 -0.83 8.66 -13.37
CA ALA A 157 -1.20 8.44 -11.97
C ALA A 157 -1.81 7.05 -11.74
N VAL A 158 -2.71 6.61 -12.63
CA VAL A 158 -3.31 5.27 -12.54
C VAL A 158 -2.29 4.15 -12.76
N VAL A 159 -1.34 4.35 -13.68
CA VAL A 159 -0.27 3.38 -13.95
C VAL A 159 0.65 3.26 -12.74
N GLN A 160 1.12 4.38 -12.18
CA GLN A 160 1.94 4.39 -10.97
C GLN A 160 1.23 3.72 -9.78
N ALA A 161 -0.06 3.99 -9.59
CA ALA A 161 -0.83 3.38 -8.51
C ALA A 161 -0.95 1.85 -8.67
N LEU A 162 -1.14 1.36 -9.89
CA LEU A 162 -1.19 -0.08 -10.19
C LEU A 162 0.17 -0.74 -9.94
N LEU A 163 1.26 -0.13 -10.39
CA LEU A 163 2.63 -0.60 -10.14
C LEU A 163 2.96 -0.61 -8.64
N ALA A 164 2.52 0.41 -7.89
CA ALA A 164 2.69 0.46 -6.44
C ALA A 164 1.88 -0.65 -5.73
N ALA A 165 0.70 -0.98 -6.24
CA ALA A 165 -0.17 -2.01 -5.67
C ALA A 165 0.37 -3.44 -5.86
N GLU A 166 1.30 -3.68 -6.79
CA GLU A 166 2.01 -4.97 -6.91
C GLU A 166 2.79 -5.35 -5.64
N LYS A 167 3.17 -4.35 -4.82
CA LYS A 167 3.84 -4.56 -3.52
C LYS A 167 2.89 -5.13 -2.46
N CYS A 168 1.58 -5.05 -2.67
CA CYS A 168 0.61 -5.49 -1.69
C CYS A 168 0.66 -7.01 -1.51
N TYR A 169 0.86 -7.45 -0.26
CA TYR A 169 0.89 -8.89 0.03
C TYR A 169 -0.48 -9.56 -0.05
N GLN A 170 -1.58 -8.79 -0.07
CA GLN A 170 -2.94 -9.33 -0.10
C GLN A 170 -3.23 -10.03 -1.44
N PRO A 171 -3.64 -11.32 -1.45
CA PRO A 171 -3.85 -12.06 -2.70
C PRO A 171 -4.94 -11.46 -3.61
N ASN A 172 -6.02 -10.94 -3.05
CA ASN A 172 -7.10 -10.29 -3.79
C ASN A 172 -6.63 -9.00 -4.48
N ALA A 173 -5.80 -8.19 -3.82
CA ALA A 173 -5.20 -7.00 -4.42
C ALA A 173 -4.31 -7.38 -5.62
N ARG A 174 -3.44 -8.39 -5.46
CA ARG A 174 -2.59 -8.86 -6.58
C ARG A 174 -3.40 -9.41 -7.74
N ALA A 175 -4.49 -10.13 -7.48
CA ALA A 175 -5.41 -10.60 -8.51
C ALA A 175 -6.09 -9.42 -9.24
N ALA A 176 -6.52 -8.40 -8.50
CA ALA A 176 -7.11 -7.19 -9.06
C ALA A 176 -6.11 -6.40 -9.93
N VAL A 177 -4.85 -6.26 -9.48
CA VAL A 177 -3.79 -5.64 -10.27
C VAL A 177 -3.56 -6.42 -11.56
N ALA A 178 -3.43 -7.75 -11.50
CA ALA A 178 -3.26 -8.58 -12.69
C ALA A 178 -4.42 -8.42 -13.69
N GLN A 179 -5.67 -8.38 -13.20
CA GLN A 179 -6.86 -8.14 -14.03
C GLN A 179 -6.84 -6.76 -14.68
N LEU A 180 -6.53 -5.71 -13.93
CA LEU A 180 -6.48 -4.33 -14.42
C LEU A 180 -5.35 -4.15 -15.44
N THR A 181 -4.17 -4.69 -15.16
CA THR A 181 -3.03 -4.65 -16.08
C THR A 181 -3.31 -5.40 -17.37
N ALA A 182 -3.99 -6.55 -17.32
CA ALA A 182 -4.42 -7.25 -18.53
C ALA A 182 -5.42 -6.41 -19.36
N LYS A 183 -6.27 -5.61 -18.71
CA LYS A 183 -7.22 -4.70 -19.37
C LYS A 183 -6.56 -3.43 -19.92
N LEU A 184 -5.47 -2.95 -19.33
CA LEU A 184 -4.68 -1.85 -19.90
C LEU A 184 -4.19 -2.18 -21.32
N GLY A 185 -3.77 -3.44 -21.52
CA GLY A 185 -3.21 -3.89 -22.79
C GLY A 185 -1.87 -3.21 -23.10
N SER A 186 -1.53 -3.15 -24.39
CA SER A 186 -0.24 -2.67 -24.90
C SER A 186 -0.37 -1.54 -25.92
N GLY A 187 -1.40 -0.69 -25.77
CA GLY A 187 -1.56 0.48 -26.64
C GLY A 187 -0.49 1.54 -26.40
N ASN A 188 -0.19 2.37 -27.41
CA ASN A 188 0.90 3.36 -27.35
C ASN A 188 0.86 4.26 -26.11
N THR A 189 -0.32 4.76 -25.71
CA THR A 189 -0.45 5.57 -24.48
C THR A 189 -0.01 4.80 -23.24
N VAL A 190 -0.38 3.53 -23.10
CA VAL A 190 0.04 2.71 -21.96
C VAL A 190 1.55 2.49 -21.98
N VAL A 191 2.12 2.22 -23.15
CA VAL A 191 3.57 2.07 -23.34
C VAL A 191 4.30 3.35 -22.90
N GLU A 192 3.87 4.51 -23.38
CA GLU A 192 4.46 5.82 -23.03
C GLU A 192 4.38 6.09 -21.51
N LEU A 193 3.24 5.81 -20.87
CA LEU A 193 3.10 5.98 -19.42
C LEU A 193 3.96 5.00 -18.62
N LEU A 194 4.13 3.77 -19.10
CA LEU A 194 5.03 2.79 -18.49
C LEU A 194 6.50 3.19 -18.67
N GLN A 195 6.89 3.73 -19.83
CA GLN A 195 8.22 4.31 -20.06
C GLN A 195 8.47 5.50 -19.12
N GLN A 196 7.47 6.35 -18.88
CA GLN A 196 7.61 7.39 -17.85
C GLN A 196 7.84 6.79 -16.45
N ALA A 197 7.16 5.69 -16.13
CA ALA A 197 7.29 5.01 -14.85
C ALA A 197 8.65 4.30 -14.66
N THR A 198 9.42 4.00 -15.71
CA THR A 198 10.78 3.45 -15.56
C THR A 198 11.76 4.45 -14.95
N HIS A 199 11.45 5.75 -14.99
CA HIS A 199 12.24 6.82 -14.36
C HIS A 199 11.64 7.30 -13.02
N HIS A 200 10.68 6.56 -12.46
CA HIS A 200 10.06 6.92 -11.17
C HIS A 200 11.07 6.83 -10.02
N LYS A 201 10.98 7.67 -8.99
CA LYS A 201 11.95 7.70 -7.87
C LYS A 201 12.00 6.44 -7.00
N ASP A 202 10.92 5.67 -6.99
CA ASP A 202 10.77 4.40 -6.25
C ASP A 202 11.25 3.23 -7.11
N PRO A 203 12.37 2.55 -6.76
CA PRO A 203 12.94 1.46 -7.55
C PRO A 203 11.98 0.30 -7.79
N ALA A 204 11.06 0.05 -6.86
CA ALA A 204 10.13 -1.04 -7.04
C ALA A 204 9.00 -0.68 -8.03
N ILE A 205 8.68 0.60 -8.23
CA ILE A 205 7.82 1.04 -9.34
C ILE A 205 8.57 0.91 -10.67
N GLN A 206 9.84 1.34 -10.73
CA GLN A 206 10.68 1.17 -11.93
C GLN A 206 10.74 -0.30 -12.35
N LYS A 207 11.05 -1.19 -11.40
CA LYS A 207 11.15 -2.64 -11.59
C LYS A 207 9.88 -3.24 -12.19
N GLU A 208 8.71 -2.87 -11.68
CA GLU A 208 7.44 -3.40 -12.20
C GLU A 208 7.07 -2.77 -13.55
N ALA A 209 7.41 -1.51 -13.80
CA ALA A 209 7.24 -0.88 -15.12
C ALA A 209 8.05 -1.62 -16.19
N VAL A 210 9.34 -1.88 -15.93
CA VAL A 210 10.23 -2.66 -16.81
C VAL A 210 9.68 -4.07 -17.03
N ARG A 211 9.19 -4.73 -15.98
CA ARG A 211 8.57 -6.06 -16.10
C ARG A 211 7.36 -6.06 -17.04
N LEU A 212 6.48 -5.06 -16.91
CA LEU A 212 5.28 -4.97 -17.75
C LEU A 212 5.62 -4.63 -19.20
N LEU A 213 6.57 -3.71 -19.43
CA LEU A 213 7.07 -3.41 -20.77
C LEU A 213 7.73 -4.64 -21.41
N GLY A 214 8.56 -5.38 -20.67
CA GLY A 214 9.21 -6.60 -21.17
C GLY A 214 8.21 -7.69 -21.56
N ALA A 215 7.10 -7.82 -20.83
CA ALA A 215 6.04 -8.78 -21.16
C ALA A 215 5.30 -8.46 -22.47
N MET A 216 5.50 -7.27 -23.06
CA MET A 216 4.94 -6.91 -24.36
C MET A 216 5.76 -7.45 -25.54
N GLU A 217 7.00 -7.90 -25.30
CA GLU A 217 7.90 -8.45 -26.32
C GLU A 217 8.05 -7.52 -27.55
N ASN A 218 8.03 -6.20 -27.33
CA ASN A 218 8.16 -5.20 -28.40
C ASN A 218 9.63 -4.79 -28.59
N PRO A 219 10.26 -5.09 -29.75
CA PRO A 219 11.65 -4.73 -30.02
C PRO A 219 11.93 -3.21 -30.01
N GLU A 220 10.92 -2.36 -30.19
CA GLU A 220 11.08 -0.91 -30.10
C GLU A 220 11.42 -0.43 -28.68
N LEU A 221 11.23 -1.28 -27.66
CA LEU A 221 11.51 -0.99 -26.25
C LEU A 221 12.95 -1.32 -25.82
N ILE A 222 13.78 -1.89 -26.71
CA ILE A 222 15.17 -2.27 -26.38
C ILE A 222 15.93 -1.08 -25.77
N GLN A 223 15.80 0.11 -26.36
CA GLN A 223 16.48 1.30 -25.82
C GLN A 223 16.02 1.64 -24.40
N THR A 224 14.73 1.50 -24.10
CA THR A 224 14.21 1.70 -22.73
C THR A 224 14.85 0.75 -21.73
N PHE A 225 15.10 -0.51 -22.11
CA PHE A 225 15.75 -1.48 -21.22
C PHE A 225 17.25 -1.22 -21.08
N GLU A 226 17.93 -0.81 -22.15
CA GLU A 226 19.34 -0.37 -22.09
C GLU A 226 19.55 0.87 -21.22
N ASP A 227 18.63 1.85 -21.33
CA ASP A 227 18.62 3.05 -20.49
C ASP A 227 18.41 2.66 -19.02
N ALA A 228 17.44 1.78 -18.74
CA ALA A 228 17.22 1.26 -17.39
C ALA A 228 18.47 0.57 -16.84
N LEU A 229 19.23 -0.21 -17.63
CA LEU A 229 20.48 -0.82 -17.16
C LEU A 229 21.56 0.21 -16.83
N THR A 230 21.61 1.31 -17.58
CA THR A 230 22.62 2.36 -17.40
C THR A 230 22.34 3.21 -16.16
N GLU A 231 21.05 3.47 -15.87
CA GLU A 231 20.62 4.30 -14.73
C GLU A 231 20.60 3.54 -13.40
N THR A 232 20.58 2.20 -13.41
CA THR A 232 20.29 1.35 -12.23
C THR A 232 21.54 0.78 -11.54
N VAL A 233 22.68 1.47 -11.62
CA VAL A 233 23.96 1.04 -11.00
C VAL A 233 23.82 0.70 -9.51
N ASN A 234 22.77 1.21 -8.83
CA ASN A 234 22.48 0.95 -7.41
C ASN A 234 21.11 0.27 -7.14
N THR A 235 20.42 -0.27 -8.15
CA THR A 235 19.10 -0.94 -7.99
C THR A 235 19.07 -2.30 -8.73
N PRO A 236 19.72 -3.34 -8.16
CA PRO A 236 19.91 -4.64 -8.82
C PRO A 236 18.63 -5.31 -9.31
N GLU A 237 17.51 -5.10 -8.62
CA GLU A 237 16.22 -5.65 -8.99
C GLU A 237 15.67 -5.06 -10.29
N VAL A 238 15.93 -3.78 -10.57
CA VAL A 238 15.52 -3.13 -11.83
C VAL A 238 16.41 -3.63 -12.96
N ALA A 239 17.73 -3.68 -12.72
CA ALA A 239 18.69 -4.22 -13.68
C ALA A 239 18.35 -5.68 -14.06
N TYR A 240 18.02 -6.53 -13.09
CA TYR A 240 17.58 -7.90 -13.34
C TYR A 240 16.35 -7.95 -14.26
N ARG A 241 15.35 -7.08 -14.03
CA ARG A 241 14.16 -7.04 -14.90
C ARG A 241 14.48 -6.56 -16.31
N ALA A 242 15.36 -5.59 -16.45
CA ALA A 242 15.78 -5.09 -17.76
C ALA A 242 16.56 -6.17 -18.55
N ILE A 243 17.44 -6.94 -17.89
CA ILE A 243 18.12 -8.09 -18.51
C ILE A 243 17.11 -9.15 -18.97
N VAL A 244 16.09 -9.45 -18.17
CA VAL A 244 15.06 -10.43 -18.52
C VAL A 244 14.17 -9.95 -19.68
N ALA A 245 14.03 -8.64 -19.86
CA ALA A 245 13.22 -8.03 -20.91
C ALA A 245 13.94 -7.92 -22.28
N LEU A 246 15.28 -8.00 -22.29
CA LEU A 246 16.14 -8.05 -23.49
C LEU A 246 16.28 -9.48 -24.02
#